data_AF-A0A3R7PCA0-F1
#
_entry.id   AF-A0A3R7PCA0-F1
#
_cell.length_a   1.000
_cell.length_b   1.000
_cell.length_c   1.000
_cell.angle_alpha   90.00
_cell.angle_beta   90.00
_cell.angle_gamma   90.00
#
_symmetry.space_group_name_H-M   'P 1'
#
loop_
_entity.id
_entity.type
_entity.pdbx_description
1 polymer ?
#
loop_
_entity_poly.entity_id
_entity_poly.type
_entity_poly.pdbx_seq_one_letter_code
_entity_poly.pdbx_strand_id
1 'polypeptide(L)'
;MLGLPATIVIPESTPKLMISRLEEEEAKVMVHGRIWNLAHEKALEIAATGNSCLVHPYDHEEIWEGHSTIVTEVLQQTKAKPAAIVLSVGGGGLLCGVLKGLHKHDVDIPVVAMETQGAHAFNAALKAGKPVSIGDITSIAKTLGALMVTEGIFDLMPGLRVTSHVISDKEAVEACSRFADEQRMLVEPSCGAALAAGYSGIIKELISNNTLPDEGPIVFVVCGGNAVTLDMLEGWKKQVSKPRRDVVGSSIREENLLSGGDPLGRFSS
;
A
#
# COMPACT_ATOMS: atom_id res chain seq x y z
N MET A 1 24.64 -11.10 -0.30
CA MET A 1 23.62 -12.14 -0.58
C MET A 1 23.75 -13.27 0.43
N LEU A 2 22.64 -13.88 0.86
CA LEU A 2 22.64 -14.94 1.88
C LEU A 2 23.06 -16.32 1.36
N GLY A 3 23.33 -16.46 0.05
CA GLY A 3 23.71 -17.74 -0.57
C GLY A 3 22.60 -18.79 -0.58
N LEU A 4 21.35 -18.37 -0.34
CA LEU A 4 20.17 -19.23 -0.31
C LEU A 4 19.41 -19.13 -1.64
N PRO A 5 18.89 -20.25 -2.18
CA PRO A 5 18.08 -20.21 -3.38
C PRO A 5 16.73 -19.54 -3.10
N ALA A 6 16.33 -18.60 -3.96
CA ALA A 6 15.01 -17.96 -3.92
C ALA A 6 14.20 -18.37 -5.16
N THR A 7 12.92 -18.74 -4.95
CA THR A 7 11.98 -18.97 -6.05
C THR A 7 10.89 -17.90 -6.00
N ILE A 8 10.72 -17.15 -7.09
CA ILE A 8 9.71 -16.09 -7.20
C ILE A 8 8.63 -16.55 -8.16
N VAL A 9 7.44 -16.81 -7.63
CA VAL A 9 6.29 -17.24 -8.44
C VAL A 9 5.51 -16.00 -8.87
N ILE A 10 5.34 -15.83 -10.17
CA ILE A 10 4.72 -14.65 -10.78
C ILE A 10 3.63 -15.05 -11.79
N PRO A 11 2.59 -14.22 -11.99
CA PRO A 11 1.59 -14.49 -13.02
C PRO A 11 2.12 -14.22 -14.44
N GLU A 12 1.43 -14.77 -15.44
CA GLU A 12 1.70 -14.58 -16.88
C GLU A 12 1.67 -13.11 -17.31
N SER A 13 0.96 -12.25 -16.58
CA SER A 13 0.82 -10.81 -16.86
C SER A 13 2.03 -9.97 -16.40
N THR A 14 3.00 -10.57 -15.71
CA THR A 14 4.17 -9.86 -15.21
C THR A 14 5.02 -9.30 -16.36
N PRO A 15 5.35 -7.99 -16.36
CA PRO A 15 6.18 -7.38 -17.40
C PRO A 15 7.56 -8.04 -17.50
N LYS A 16 8.06 -8.23 -18.73
CA LYS A 16 9.39 -8.82 -18.97
C LYS A 16 10.52 -8.11 -18.21
N LEU A 17 10.44 -6.79 -18.06
CA LEU A 17 11.41 -6.01 -17.29
C LEU A 17 11.53 -6.48 -15.83
N MET A 18 10.40 -6.84 -15.20
CA MET A 18 10.40 -7.36 -13.83
C MET A 18 11.02 -8.76 -13.78
N ILE A 19 10.73 -9.61 -14.77
CA ILE A 19 11.31 -10.96 -14.89
C ILE A 19 12.83 -10.86 -14.99
N SER A 20 13.34 -10.03 -15.91
CA SER A 20 14.78 -9.87 -16.11
C SER A 20 15.49 -9.37 -14.86
N ARG A 21 14.89 -8.43 -14.11
CA ARG A 21 15.46 -7.96 -12.84
C ARG A 21 15.51 -9.03 -11.75
N LEU A 22 14.51 -9.90 -11.68
CA LEU A 22 14.54 -11.01 -10.73
C LEU A 22 15.62 -12.04 -11.11
N GLU A 23 15.80 -12.30 -12.40
CA GLU A 23 16.85 -13.20 -12.90
C GLU A 23 18.26 -12.62 -12.71
N GLU A 24 18.43 -11.29 -12.80
CA GLU A 24 19.68 -10.59 -12.47
C GLU A 24 20.07 -10.75 -10.99
N GLU A 25 19.10 -10.92 -10.09
CA GLU A 25 19.29 -11.24 -8.67
C GLU A 25 19.43 -12.76 -8.42
N GLU A 26 19.76 -13.54 -9.46
CA GLU A 26 19.94 -14.99 -9.40
C GLU A 26 18.71 -15.76 -8.87
N ALA A 27 17.54 -15.13 -8.85
CA ALA A 27 16.31 -15.75 -8.37
C ALA A 27 15.74 -16.68 -9.44
N LYS A 28 15.25 -17.85 -9.01
CA LYS A 28 14.50 -18.75 -9.88
C LYS A 28 13.10 -18.18 -10.11
N VAL A 29 12.85 -17.65 -11.30
CA VAL A 29 11.52 -17.14 -11.66
C VAL A 29 10.63 -18.28 -12.17
N MET A 30 9.44 -18.43 -11.59
CA MET A 30 8.42 -19.38 -12.02
C MET A 30 7.16 -18.63 -12.47
N VAL A 31 6.86 -18.67 -13.76
CA VAL A 31 5.60 -18.13 -14.27
C VAL A 31 4.49 -19.15 -14.04
N HIS A 32 3.46 -18.78 -13.27
CA HIS A 32 2.32 -19.64 -12.98
C HIS A 32 1.03 -18.84 -12.83
N GLY A 33 0.00 -19.25 -13.58
CA GLY A 33 -1.34 -18.70 -13.50
C GLY A 33 -1.51 -17.35 -14.19
N ARG A 34 -2.76 -17.03 -14.53
CA ARG A 34 -3.13 -15.80 -15.26
C ARG A 34 -3.24 -14.57 -14.34
N ILE A 35 -3.37 -14.81 -13.03
CA ILE A 35 -3.61 -13.77 -12.02
C ILE A 35 -2.74 -14.04 -10.79
N TRP A 36 -2.53 -13.01 -9.97
CA TRP A 36 -1.66 -13.07 -8.79
C TRP A 36 -2.09 -14.16 -7.80
N ASN A 37 -3.40 -14.35 -7.57
CA ASN A 37 -3.89 -15.37 -6.63
C ASN A 37 -3.42 -16.79 -6.99
N LEU A 38 -3.43 -17.15 -8.28
CA LEU A 38 -2.96 -18.47 -8.74
C LEU A 38 -1.45 -18.64 -8.54
N ALA A 39 -0.68 -17.57 -8.79
CA ALA A 39 0.76 -17.57 -8.51
C ALA A 39 1.04 -17.72 -7.01
N HIS A 40 0.24 -17.07 -6.15
CA HIS A 40 0.36 -17.17 -4.70
C HIS A 40 -0.02 -18.55 -4.16
N GLU A 41 -1.13 -19.13 -4.61
CA GLU A 41 -1.51 -20.52 -4.31
C GLU A 41 -0.38 -21.48 -4.68
N LYS A 42 0.26 -21.29 -5.84
CA LYS A 42 1.39 -22.10 -6.23
C LYS A 42 2.62 -21.92 -5.33
N ALA A 43 2.88 -20.69 -4.87
CA ALA A 43 3.95 -20.43 -3.91
C ALA A 43 3.69 -21.14 -2.56
N LEU A 44 2.43 -21.17 -2.10
CA LEU A 44 2.01 -21.91 -0.90
C LEU A 44 2.21 -23.42 -1.06
N GLU A 45 1.83 -24.00 -2.20
CA GLU A 45 2.08 -25.42 -2.50
C GLU A 45 3.57 -25.77 -2.44
N ILE A 46 4.43 -24.91 -3.00
CA ILE A 46 5.89 -25.12 -2.98
C ILE A 46 6.41 -25.06 -1.54
N ALA A 47 5.98 -24.06 -0.76
CA ALA A 47 6.37 -23.92 0.63
C ALA A 47 5.96 -25.14 1.47
N ALA A 48 4.79 -25.73 1.20
CA ALA A 48 4.29 -26.91 1.90
C ALA A 48 5.14 -28.19 1.71
N THR A 49 6.05 -28.23 0.72
CA THR A 49 6.94 -29.39 0.49
C THR A 49 8.02 -29.56 1.57
N GLY A 50 8.20 -28.59 2.47
CA GLY A 50 9.09 -28.68 3.64
C GLY A 50 10.54 -28.22 3.41
N ASN A 51 10.93 -27.90 2.18
CA ASN A 51 12.29 -27.44 1.84
C ASN A 51 12.38 -25.92 1.58
N SER A 52 11.31 -25.18 1.82
CA SER A 52 11.20 -23.76 1.52
C SER A 52 10.28 -23.06 2.51
N CYS A 53 10.58 -21.83 2.88
CA CYS A 53 9.66 -20.96 3.61
C CYS A 53 8.99 -19.98 2.65
N LEU A 54 7.73 -19.66 2.90
CA LEU A 54 7.06 -18.57 2.22
C LEU A 54 7.47 -17.25 2.89
N VAL A 55 7.97 -16.30 2.11
CA VAL A 55 8.25 -14.95 2.59
C VAL A 55 7.06 -14.07 2.25
N HIS A 56 6.28 -13.67 3.26
CA HIS A 56 5.18 -12.72 3.05
C HIS A 56 5.75 -11.36 2.64
N PRO A 57 5.09 -10.56 1.79
CA PRO A 57 5.57 -9.21 1.45
C PRO A 57 5.50 -8.18 2.59
N TYR A 58 4.84 -8.48 3.72
CA TYR A 58 4.63 -7.47 4.78
C TYR A 58 4.15 -8.03 6.13
N ASP A 59 3.36 -9.11 6.17
CA ASP A 59 2.65 -9.59 7.36
C ASP A 59 3.46 -10.66 8.10
N HIS A 60 4.58 -10.25 8.70
CA HIS A 60 5.41 -11.13 9.50
C HIS A 60 6.27 -10.34 10.48
N GLU A 61 6.44 -10.85 11.70
CA GLU A 61 7.15 -10.12 12.75
C GLU A 61 8.61 -9.81 12.38
N GLU A 62 9.32 -10.73 11.73
CA GLU A 62 10.71 -10.51 11.28
C GLU A 62 10.81 -9.38 10.24
N ILE A 63 9.78 -9.20 9.40
CA ILE A 63 9.73 -8.10 8.43
C ILE A 63 9.60 -6.77 9.17
N TRP A 64 8.74 -6.73 10.19
CA TRP A 64 8.55 -5.52 11.00
C TRP A 64 9.82 -5.20 11.79
N GLU A 65 10.48 -6.20 12.36
CA GLU A 65 11.77 -5.99 13.05
C GLU A 65 12.82 -5.44 12.08
N GLY A 66 12.92 -6.01 10.87
CA GLY A 66 13.81 -5.50 9.82
C GLY A 66 13.50 -4.05 9.44
N HIS A 67 12.22 -3.69 9.26
CA HIS A 67 11.83 -2.32 8.97
C HIS A 67 12.03 -1.36 10.16
N SER A 68 12.02 -1.86 11.40
CA SER A 68 12.19 -1.01 12.60
C SER A 68 13.56 -0.33 12.69
N THR A 69 14.55 -0.84 11.96
CA THR A 69 15.88 -0.24 11.91
C THR A 69 15.84 1.18 11.35
N ILE A 70 14.85 1.52 10.50
CA ILE A 70 14.69 2.87 9.96
C ILE A 70 14.57 3.93 11.06
N VAL A 71 13.89 3.62 12.17
CA VAL A 71 13.75 4.56 13.30
C VAL A 71 15.11 4.75 13.98
N THR A 72 15.88 3.67 14.12
CA THR A 72 17.24 3.74 14.68
C THR A 72 18.12 4.66 13.84
N GLU A 73 18.09 4.50 12.52
CA GLU A 73 18.85 5.33 11.58
C GLU A 73 18.40 6.79 11.62
N VAL A 74 17.09 7.04 11.64
CA VAL A 74 16.52 8.39 11.77
C VAL A 74 17.02 9.08 13.03
N LEU A 75 16.97 8.41 14.19
CA LEU A 75 17.44 8.99 15.46
C LEU A 75 18.94 9.27 15.46
N GLN A 76 19.73 8.46 14.77
CA GLN A 76 21.19 8.66 14.65
C GLN A 76 21.57 9.78 13.69
N GLN A 77 20.80 9.97 12.61
CA GLN A 77 21.13 10.90 11.53
C GLN A 77 20.48 12.27 11.69
N THR A 78 19.41 12.38 12.49
CA THR A 78 18.75 13.66 12.76
C THR A 78 19.39 14.39 13.94
N LYS A 79 19.62 15.70 13.79
CA LYS A 79 20.23 16.54 14.84
C LYS A 79 19.27 16.89 15.98
N ALA A 80 17.98 16.75 15.73
CA ALA A 80 16.89 17.06 16.64
C ALA A 80 15.79 16.03 16.46
N LYS A 81 14.97 15.83 17.50
CA LYS A 81 13.81 14.93 17.45
C LYS A 81 12.91 15.31 16.27
N PRO A 82 12.58 14.37 15.37
CA PRO A 82 11.64 14.63 14.29
C PRO A 82 10.27 15.09 14.79
N ALA A 83 9.69 16.06 14.09
CA ALA A 83 8.31 16.49 14.28
C ALA A 83 7.32 15.44 13.76
N ALA A 84 7.71 14.68 12.73
CA ALA A 84 6.94 13.56 12.20
C ALA A 84 7.79 12.62 11.35
N ILE A 85 7.32 11.38 11.20
CA ILE A 85 7.73 10.43 10.16
C ILE A 85 6.55 10.26 9.20
N VAL A 86 6.77 10.53 7.92
CA VAL A 86 5.80 10.39 6.84
C VAL A 86 6.15 9.16 6.01
N LEU A 87 5.20 8.26 5.83
CA LEU A 87 5.39 7.03 5.04
C LEU A 87 4.11 6.69 4.30
N SER A 88 4.22 5.89 3.24
CA SER A 88 3.05 5.34 2.56
C SER A 88 2.68 3.96 3.10
N VAL A 89 1.39 3.62 3.04
CA VAL A 89 0.87 2.36 3.59
C VAL A 89 0.23 1.51 2.50
N GLY A 90 0.81 0.34 2.25
CA GLY A 90 0.17 -0.76 1.52
C GLY A 90 -0.46 -1.75 2.50
N GLY A 91 0.14 -2.94 2.63
CA GLY A 91 -0.31 -3.94 3.60
C GLY A 91 0.05 -3.64 5.06
N GLY A 92 0.88 -2.63 5.33
CA GLY A 92 1.19 -2.18 6.69
C GLY A 92 2.56 -2.56 7.24
N GLY A 93 3.35 -3.41 6.57
CA GLY A 93 4.63 -3.89 7.11
C GLY A 93 5.62 -2.79 7.48
N LEU A 94 5.78 -1.77 6.62
CA LEU A 94 6.63 -0.61 6.91
C LEU A 94 6.09 0.21 8.09
N LEU A 95 4.77 0.41 8.16
CA LEU A 95 4.14 1.11 9.29
C LEU A 95 4.40 0.33 10.59
N CYS A 96 4.14 -0.99 10.62
CA CYS A 96 4.46 -1.84 11.77
C CYS A 96 5.93 -1.72 12.17
N GLY A 97 6.85 -1.73 11.21
CA GLY A 97 8.27 -1.53 11.50
C GLY A 97 8.56 -0.20 12.16
N VAL A 98 8.01 0.91 11.64
CA VAL A 98 8.15 2.23 12.25
C VAL A 98 7.56 2.24 13.66
N LEU A 99 6.33 1.74 13.87
CA LEU A 99 5.69 1.69 15.19
C LEU A 99 6.51 0.85 16.19
N LYS A 100 7.05 -0.29 15.75
CA LYS A 100 7.94 -1.15 16.56
C LYS A 100 9.23 -0.43 16.91
N GLY A 101 9.82 0.29 15.97
CA GLY A 101 11.01 1.12 16.19
C GLY A 101 10.77 2.24 17.19
N LEU A 102 9.61 2.92 17.12
CA LEU A 102 9.23 3.96 18.08
C LEU A 102 9.09 3.40 19.51
N HIS A 103 8.44 2.24 19.66
CA HIS A 103 8.37 1.53 20.94
C HIS A 103 9.74 1.12 21.47
N LYS A 104 10.58 0.54 20.60
CA LYS A 104 11.91 0.03 20.96
C LYS A 104 12.83 1.13 21.52
N HIS A 105 12.69 2.35 21.00
CA HIS A 105 13.49 3.51 21.43
C HIS A 105 12.78 4.41 22.45
N ASP A 106 11.55 4.07 22.84
CA ASP A 106 10.72 4.87 23.76
C ASP A 106 10.60 6.34 23.33
N VAL A 107 10.29 6.56 22.04
CA VAL A 107 10.17 7.90 21.45
C VAL A 107 8.77 8.18 20.93
N ASP A 108 8.16 9.28 21.38
CA ASP A 108 6.88 9.77 20.84
C ASP A 108 7.13 10.66 19.60
N ILE A 109 7.16 10.07 18.42
CA ILE A 109 7.22 10.78 17.14
C ILE A 109 5.93 10.46 16.35
N PRO A 110 5.16 11.47 15.92
CA PRO A 110 3.98 11.27 15.08
C PRO A 110 4.29 10.54 13.78
N VAL A 111 3.36 9.68 13.37
CA VAL A 111 3.39 9.03 12.07
C VAL A 111 2.26 9.55 11.19
N VAL A 112 2.61 10.02 9.99
CA VAL A 112 1.66 10.40 8.94
C VAL A 112 1.66 9.29 7.89
N ALA A 113 0.59 8.49 7.90
CA ALA A 113 0.37 7.37 7.01
C ALA A 113 -0.39 7.81 5.77
N MET A 114 0.29 7.75 4.62
CA MET A 114 -0.22 8.22 3.34
C MET A 114 -0.71 7.07 2.47
N GLU A 115 -1.88 7.24 1.87
CA GLU A 115 -2.48 6.27 0.94
C GLU A 115 -3.07 6.99 -0.28
N THR A 116 -3.43 6.22 -1.30
CA THR A 116 -4.13 6.74 -2.48
C THR A 116 -5.58 6.28 -2.52
N GLN A 117 -6.46 7.11 -3.08
CA GLN A 117 -7.85 6.75 -3.28
C GLN A 117 -7.94 5.52 -4.20
N GLY A 118 -8.53 4.44 -3.67
CA GLY A 118 -8.56 3.13 -4.33
C GLY A 118 -7.45 2.15 -3.92
N ALA A 119 -6.56 2.53 -3.01
CA ALA A 119 -5.63 1.66 -2.29
C ALA A 119 -5.43 2.22 -0.86
N HIS A 120 -6.54 2.34 -0.13
CA HIS A 120 -6.64 3.05 1.17
C HIS A 120 -7.16 2.10 2.27
N ALA A 121 -6.58 0.90 2.32
CA ALA A 121 -7.00 -0.16 3.23
C ALA A 121 -6.73 0.20 4.70
N PHE A 122 -5.66 0.94 5.00
CA PHE A 122 -5.37 1.39 6.35
C PHE A 122 -6.38 2.45 6.82
N ASN A 123 -6.72 3.43 5.96
CA ASN A 123 -7.75 4.42 6.27
C ASN A 123 -9.10 3.76 6.57
N ALA A 124 -9.49 2.77 5.76
CA ALA A 124 -10.71 2.00 5.96
C ALA A 124 -10.67 1.22 7.29
N ALA A 125 -9.53 0.60 7.60
CA ALA A 125 -9.33 -0.15 8.84
C ALA A 125 -9.38 0.76 10.08
N LEU A 126 -8.74 1.93 10.04
CA LEU A 126 -8.80 2.92 11.13
C LEU A 126 -10.23 3.38 11.40
N LYS A 127 -11.00 3.68 10.36
CA LYS A 127 -12.41 4.07 10.48
C LYS A 127 -13.27 2.95 11.08
N ALA A 128 -12.96 1.69 10.76
CA ALA A 128 -13.65 0.52 11.28
C ALA A 128 -13.16 0.06 12.67
N GLY A 129 -12.01 0.58 13.13
CA GLY A 129 -11.34 0.14 14.36
C GLY A 129 -10.73 -1.26 14.30
N LYS A 130 -10.63 -1.86 13.11
CA LYS A 130 -10.07 -3.19 12.87
C LYS A 130 -9.75 -3.40 11.38
N PRO A 131 -8.94 -4.40 11.00
CA PRO A 131 -8.71 -4.74 9.60
C PRO A 131 -10.02 -5.03 8.86
N VAL A 132 -10.20 -4.39 7.71
CA VAL A 132 -11.33 -4.60 6.80
C VAL A 132 -10.83 -4.62 5.36
N SER A 133 -11.50 -5.39 4.50
CA SER A 133 -11.17 -5.45 3.08
C SER A 133 -11.85 -4.31 2.31
N ILE A 134 -11.12 -3.63 1.43
CA ILE A 134 -11.67 -2.59 0.53
C ILE A 134 -12.23 -3.15 -0.79
N GLY A 135 -12.27 -4.47 -0.94
CA GLY A 135 -12.89 -5.17 -2.06
C GLY A 135 -12.03 -5.23 -3.33
N ASP A 136 -11.59 -4.08 -3.86
CA ASP A 136 -10.77 -4.01 -5.07
C ASP A 136 -9.73 -2.87 -5.03
N ILE A 137 -8.67 -2.99 -5.83
CA ILE A 137 -7.59 -1.99 -5.97
C ILE A 137 -7.79 -1.18 -7.26
N THR A 138 -8.45 -0.03 -7.13
CA THR A 138 -8.71 0.87 -8.27
C THR A 138 -7.63 1.92 -8.49
N SER A 139 -6.70 2.10 -7.55
CA SER A 139 -5.57 3.03 -7.70
C SER A 139 -4.55 2.51 -8.73
N ILE A 140 -3.83 3.45 -9.35
CA ILE A 140 -2.65 3.15 -10.17
C ILE A 140 -1.41 2.81 -9.33
N ALA A 141 -1.36 3.20 -8.05
CA ALA A 141 -0.27 2.92 -7.12
C ALA A 141 -0.29 1.45 -6.67
N LYS A 142 0.03 0.54 -7.59
CA LYS A 142 -0.17 -0.91 -7.41
C LYS A 142 0.57 -1.50 -6.20
N THR A 143 1.71 -0.95 -5.81
CA THR A 143 2.48 -1.42 -4.65
C THR A 143 1.87 -1.02 -3.29
N LEU A 144 0.89 -0.10 -3.27
CA LEU A 144 -0.01 0.10 -2.12
C LEU A 144 -1.17 -0.91 -2.09
N GLY A 145 -1.35 -1.70 -3.14
CA GLY A 145 -2.55 -2.47 -3.43
C GLY A 145 -2.77 -3.71 -2.57
N ALA A 146 -2.79 -3.56 -1.25
CA ALA A 146 -3.30 -4.57 -0.34
C ALA A 146 -4.80 -4.34 -0.11
N LEU A 147 -5.60 -5.41 -0.23
CA LEU A 147 -7.04 -5.31 0.03
C LEU A 147 -7.34 -5.07 1.51
N MET A 148 -6.46 -5.53 2.40
CA MET A 148 -6.58 -5.43 3.84
C MET A 148 -5.17 -5.25 4.43
N VAL A 149 -5.06 -4.46 5.50
CA VAL A 149 -3.81 -4.32 6.26
C VAL A 149 -3.60 -5.47 7.26
N THR A 150 -2.36 -5.69 7.68
CA THR A 150 -2.05 -6.63 8.78
C THR A 150 -2.74 -6.22 10.08
N GLU A 151 -3.16 -7.22 10.88
CA GLU A 151 -3.69 -7.01 12.23
C GLU A 151 -2.65 -6.37 13.15
N GLY A 152 -1.36 -6.64 12.92
CA GLY A 152 -0.26 -6.16 13.76
C GLY A 152 -0.16 -4.64 13.89
N ILE A 153 -0.76 -3.88 12.97
CA ILE A 153 -0.86 -2.41 13.16
C ILE A 153 -1.67 -2.09 14.42
N PHE A 154 -2.79 -2.77 14.65
CA PHE A 154 -3.67 -2.49 15.78
C PHE A 154 -3.07 -2.94 17.11
N ASP A 155 -2.18 -3.93 17.08
CA ASP A 155 -1.41 -4.35 18.26
C ASP A 155 -0.32 -3.32 18.61
N LEU A 156 0.31 -2.72 17.59
CA LEU A 156 1.44 -1.80 17.74
C LEU A 156 1.05 -0.32 17.83
N MET A 157 -0.18 0.06 17.50
CA MET A 157 -0.63 1.46 17.49
C MET A 157 -0.95 2.06 18.87
N PRO A 158 -1.44 1.32 19.90
CA PRO A 158 -1.77 1.90 21.19
C PRO A 158 -0.62 2.70 21.80
N GLY A 159 -0.92 3.92 22.27
CA GLY A 159 0.08 4.83 22.85
C GLY A 159 0.89 5.65 21.83
N LEU A 160 0.75 5.39 20.53
CA LEU A 160 1.42 6.16 19.46
C LEU A 160 0.43 7.04 18.70
N ARG A 161 0.93 8.15 18.15
CA ARG A 161 0.14 9.11 17.36
C ARG A 161 0.29 8.80 15.87
N VAL A 162 -0.72 8.12 15.31
CA VAL A 162 -0.78 7.78 13.89
C VAL A 162 -1.98 8.47 13.24
N THR A 163 -1.74 9.16 12.12
CA THR A 163 -2.78 9.82 11.32
C THR A 163 -2.77 9.25 9.92
N SER A 164 -3.97 9.06 9.33
CA SER A 164 -4.11 8.55 7.97
C SER A 164 -4.66 9.62 7.04
N HIS A 165 -4.00 9.81 5.91
CA HIS A 165 -4.42 10.72 4.85
C HIS A 165 -4.47 9.99 3.51
N VAL A 166 -5.58 10.18 2.81
CA VAL A 166 -5.83 9.59 1.49
C VAL A 166 -5.80 10.71 0.46
N ILE A 167 -4.92 10.59 -0.53
CA ILE A 167 -4.79 11.54 -1.64
C ILE A 167 -5.26 10.91 -2.95
N SER A 168 -5.40 11.71 -4.00
CA SER A 168 -5.62 11.19 -5.34
C SER A 168 -4.35 10.59 -5.96
N ASP A 169 -4.55 9.66 -6.92
CA ASP A 169 -3.46 9.18 -7.78
C ASP A 169 -2.76 10.33 -8.53
N LYS A 170 -3.49 11.41 -8.85
CA LYS A 170 -2.95 12.58 -9.51
C LYS A 170 -1.93 13.29 -8.63
N GLU A 171 -2.25 13.53 -7.36
CA GLU A 171 -1.33 14.15 -6.40
C GLU A 171 -0.08 13.26 -6.18
N ALA A 172 -0.25 11.94 -6.10
CA ALA A 172 0.86 11.00 -5.99
C ALA A 172 1.81 11.10 -7.20
N VAL A 173 1.28 11.12 -8.43
CA VAL A 173 2.07 11.23 -9.66
C VAL A 173 2.70 12.60 -9.84
N GLU A 174 2.01 13.67 -9.45
CA GLU A 174 2.58 15.02 -9.44
C GLU A 174 3.75 15.10 -8.46
N ALA A 175 3.65 14.48 -7.28
CA ALA A 175 4.74 14.36 -6.33
C ALA A 175 5.94 13.58 -6.92
N CYS A 176 5.70 12.47 -7.63
CA CYS A 176 6.77 11.76 -8.35
C CYS A 176 7.51 12.66 -9.34
N SER A 177 6.77 13.44 -10.15
CA SER A 177 7.36 14.34 -11.13
C SER A 177 8.20 15.42 -10.47
N ARG A 178 7.64 16.08 -9.44
CA ARG A 178 8.34 17.13 -8.70
C ARG A 178 9.58 16.60 -8.02
N PHE A 179 9.50 15.42 -7.40
CA PHE A 179 10.64 14.79 -6.76
C PHE A 179 11.76 14.44 -7.75
N ALA A 180 11.42 13.99 -8.95
CA ALA A 180 12.40 13.79 -10.02
C ALA A 180 13.06 15.12 -10.45
N ASP A 181 12.28 16.19 -10.56
CA ASP A 181 12.75 17.51 -10.96
C ASP A 181 13.52 18.27 -9.86
N GLU A 182 13.29 17.96 -8.58
CA GLU A 182 13.92 18.63 -7.45
C GLU A 182 15.09 17.81 -6.89
N GLN A 183 14.90 16.49 -6.73
CA GLN A 183 15.85 15.58 -6.08
C GLN A 183 16.60 14.65 -7.04
N ARG A 184 16.31 14.72 -8.35
CA ARG A 184 16.97 13.89 -9.39
C ARG A 184 16.79 12.38 -9.17
N MET A 185 15.71 11.99 -8.52
CA MET A 185 15.38 10.59 -8.22
C MET A 185 14.00 10.24 -8.77
N LEU A 186 13.92 9.13 -9.51
CA LEU A 186 12.64 8.58 -9.95
C LEU A 186 12.06 7.68 -8.86
N VAL A 187 10.77 7.85 -8.61
CA VAL A 187 10.00 7.09 -7.62
C VAL A 187 8.63 6.71 -8.19
N GLU A 188 8.06 5.63 -7.69
CA GLU A 188 6.73 5.15 -8.13
C GLU A 188 5.60 5.86 -7.37
N PRO A 189 4.33 5.76 -7.82
CA PRO A 189 3.21 6.47 -7.19
C PRO A 189 3.00 6.13 -5.71
N SER A 190 3.39 4.94 -5.22
CA SER A 190 3.32 4.60 -3.79
C SER A 190 4.24 5.48 -2.94
N CYS A 191 5.46 5.72 -3.41
CA CYS A 191 6.40 6.64 -2.78
C CYS A 191 5.97 8.09 -2.98
N GLY A 192 5.41 8.40 -4.17
CA GLY A 192 4.76 9.67 -4.46
C GLY A 192 3.67 10.02 -3.44
N ALA A 193 2.92 9.03 -2.94
CA ALA A 193 1.89 9.25 -1.93
C ALA A 193 2.46 9.78 -0.61
N ALA A 194 3.60 9.25 -0.14
CA ALA A 194 4.28 9.77 1.04
C ALA A 194 4.78 11.21 0.80
N LEU A 195 5.46 11.43 -0.33
CA LEU A 195 6.05 12.73 -0.71
C LEU A 195 5.00 13.82 -0.91
N ALA A 196 3.81 13.45 -1.40
CA ALA A 196 2.71 14.37 -1.62
C ALA A 196 2.27 15.10 -0.34
N ALA A 197 2.51 14.56 0.86
CA ALA A 197 2.22 15.28 2.09
C ALA A 197 3.03 16.59 2.21
N GLY A 198 4.27 16.60 1.73
CA GLY A 198 5.12 17.78 1.68
C GLY A 198 4.74 18.75 0.56
N TYR A 199 4.17 18.24 -0.54
CA TYR A 199 3.80 19.04 -1.70
C TYR A 199 2.37 19.59 -1.69
N SER A 200 1.45 18.97 -0.94
CA SER A 200 0.01 19.24 -1.01
C SER A 200 -0.53 20.02 0.20
N GLY A 201 0.36 20.59 1.02
CA GLY A 201 -0.02 21.41 2.18
C GLY A 201 -0.47 20.62 3.42
N ILE A 202 -0.58 19.29 3.33
CA ILE A 202 -0.99 18.41 4.45
C ILE A 202 -0.15 18.64 5.69
N ILE A 203 1.19 18.71 5.56
CA ILE A 203 2.07 18.98 6.72
C ILE A 203 1.75 20.35 7.35
N LYS A 204 1.50 21.39 6.54
CA LYS A 204 1.17 22.72 7.06
C LYS A 204 -0.18 22.71 7.79
N GLU A 205 -1.16 22.01 7.24
CA GLU A 205 -2.47 21.83 7.87
C GLU A 205 -2.35 21.13 9.22
N LEU A 206 -1.60 20.03 9.27
CA LEU A 206 -1.37 19.24 10.48
C LEU A 206 -0.59 20.00 11.58
N ILE A 207 0.30 20.91 11.19
CA ILE A 207 0.94 21.83 12.15
C ILE A 207 -0.09 22.86 12.63
N SER A 208 -0.86 23.46 11.72
CA SER A 208 -1.82 24.53 12.03
C SER A 208 -2.95 24.08 12.97
N ASN A 209 -3.31 22.81 12.94
CA ASN A 209 -4.35 22.23 13.80
C ASN A 209 -3.78 21.53 15.05
N ASN A 210 -2.48 21.70 15.35
CA ASN A 210 -1.76 21.11 16.50
C ASN A 210 -1.71 19.56 16.50
N THR A 211 -1.87 18.91 15.34
CA THR A 211 -1.68 17.45 15.23
C THR A 211 -0.19 17.10 15.21
N LEU A 212 0.62 17.92 14.54
CA LEU A 212 2.07 17.83 14.50
C LEU A 212 2.72 19.00 15.26
N PRO A 213 3.90 18.80 15.87
CA PRO A 213 4.74 19.89 16.36
C PRO A 213 5.11 20.86 15.24
N ASP A 214 5.24 22.14 15.58
CA ASP A 214 5.71 23.21 14.69
C ASP A 214 7.25 23.31 14.65
N GLU A 215 7.95 22.60 15.53
CA GLU A 215 9.41 22.53 15.61
C GLU A 215 9.95 21.13 15.32
N GLY A 216 11.08 21.07 14.61
CA GLY A 216 11.81 19.83 14.29
C GLY A 216 11.71 19.42 12.82
N PRO A 217 12.58 18.50 12.36
CA PRO A 217 12.55 18.04 10.99
C PRO A 217 11.34 17.11 10.73
N ILE A 218 10.79 17.18 9.52
CA ILE A 218 9.84 16.19 9.02
C ILE A 218 10.62 15.17 8.21
N VAL A 219 10.53 13.90 8.59
CA VAL A 219 11.23 12.80 7.92
C VAL A 219 10.28 12.13 6.93
N PHE A 220 10.64 12.11 5.65
CA PHE A 220 9.90 11.38 4.63
C PHE A 220 10.60 10.07 4.32
N VAL A 221 9.88 8.95 4.43
CA VAL A 221 10.38 7.65 3.99
C VAL A 221 10.22 7.55 2.47
N VAL A 222 11.33 7.71 1.76
CA VAL A 222 11.40 7.51 0.31
C VAL A 222 11.48 6.01 0.04
N CYS A 223 10.33 5.33 0.06
CA CYS A 223 10.24 3.86 -0.01
C CYS A 223 10.65 3.26 -1.36
N GLY A 224 10.92 4.11 -2.36
CA GLY A 224 11.59 3.74 -3.59
C GLY A 224 10.65 3.56 -4.79
N GLY A 225 10.89 2.49 -5.54
CA GLY A 225 10.34 2.27 -6.88
C GLY A 225 11.41 1.74 -7.81
N ASN A 226 12.05 0.63 -7.43
CA ASN A 226 13.26 0.14 -8.09
C ASN A 226 13.08 -0.07 -9.59
N ALA A 227 11.87 -0.38 -10.06
CA ALA A 227 11.56 -0.65 -11.48
C ALA A 227 10.97 0.54 -12.25
N VAL A 228 11.01 1.76 -11.71
CA VAL A 228 10.43 2.95 -12.36
C VAL A 228 11.29 3.40 -13.56
N THR A 229 10.61 3.73 -14.66
CA THR A 229 11.24 4.35 -15.84
C THR A 229 10.57 5.68 -16.17
N LEU A 230 11.23 6.50 -17.00
CA LEU A 230 10.63 7.75 -17.52
C LEU A 230 9.34 7.47 -18.31
N ASP A 231 9.32 6.39 -19.10
CA ASP A 231 8.13 6.00 -19.87
C ASP A 231 6.96 5.64 -18.96
N MET A 232 7.23 4.96 -17.83
CA MET A 232 6.20 4.67 -16.82
C MET A 232 5.65 5.95 -16.20
N LEU A 233 6.53 6.89 -15.81
CA LEU A 233 6.11 8.17 -15.25
C LEU A 233 5.24 8.98 -16.22
N GLU A 234 5.65 9.04 -17.49
CA GLU A 234 4.86 9.70 -18.54
C GLU A 234 3.53 8.99 -18.80
N GLY A 235 3.53 7.65 -18.73
CA GLY A 235 2.32 6.83 -18.78
C GLY A 235 1.34 7.15 -17.65
N TRP A 236 1.83 7.26 -16.42
CA TRP A 236 1.00 7.61 -15.26
C TRP A 236 0.43 9.02 -15.38
N LYS A 237 1.23 10.01 -15.82
CA LYS A 237 0.77 11.38 -16.09
C LYS A 237 -0.40 11.41 -17.08
N LYS A 238 -0.31 10.63 -18.16
CA LYS A 238 -1.39 10.49 -19.16
C LYS A 238 -2.62 9.76 -18.60
N GLN A 239 -2.44 8.83 -17.67
CA GLN A 239 -3.55 8.09 -17.07
C GLN A 239 -4.35 8.96 -16.10
N VAL A 240 -3.67 9.74 -15.24
CA VAL A 240 -4.34 10.59 -14.23
C VAL A 240 -4.92 11.90 -14.79
N SER A 241 -4.49 12.31 -15.99
CA SER A 241 -5.04 13.50 -16.68
C SER A 241 -6.33 13.22 -17.45
N LYS A 242 -6.68 11.94 -17.69
CA LYS A 242 -7.96 11.58 -18.31
C LYS A 242 -9.09 11.74 -17.30
N PRO A 243 -10.21 12.40 -17.65
CA PRO A 243 -11.39 12.39 -16.79
C PRO A 243 -11.84 10.94 -16.57
N ARG A 244 -12.12 10.55 -15.31
CA ARG A 244 -12.68 9.24 -15.01
C ARG A 244 -13.99 9.10 -15.80
N ARG A 245 -14.12 8.03 -16.59
CA ARG A 245 -15.43 7.67 -17.13
C ARG A 245 -16.25 7.19 -15.96
N ASP A 246 -17.25 7.96 -15.56
CA ASP A 246 -18.25 7.48 -14.61
C ASP A 246 -18.86 6.21 -15.21
N VAL A 247 -18.70 5.09 -14.51
CA VAL A 247 -19.49 3.89 -14.78
C VAL A 247 -20.89 4.24 -14.30
N VAL A 248 -21.69 4.79 -15.21
CA VAL A 248 -23.13 5.00 -14.99
C VAL A 248 -23.71 3.66 -14.60
N GLY A 249 -24.21 3.57 -13.37
CA GLY A 249 -24.91 2.40 -12.87
C GLY A 249 -26.00 2.00 -13.85
N SER A 250 -25.92 0.77 -14.35
CA SER A 250 -27.01 0.14 -15.08
C SER A 250 -28.22 0.07 -14.15
N SER A 251 -29.19 0.93 -14.43
CA SER A 251 -30.53 0.91 -13.85
C SER A 251 -31.14 -0.47 -14.09
N ILE A 252 -31.38 -1.22 -13.02
CA ILE A 252 -32.29 -2.35 -13.06
C ILE A 252 -33.70 -1.75 -13.17
N ARG A 253 -34.33 -1.96 -14.33
CA ARG A 253 -35.76 -1.71 -14.52
C ARG A 253 -36.53 -2.75 -13.72
N GLU A 254 -37.32 -2.29 -12.75
CA GLU A 254 -38.45 -3.07 -12.23
C GLU A 254 -39.52 -3.14 -13.32
N GLU A 255 -39.63 -4.28 -13.99
CA GLU A 255 -40.80 -4.63 -14.79
C GLU A 255 -41.51 -5.85 -14.17
N ASN A 256 -42.69 -5.56 -13.62
CA ASN A 256 -43.91 -6.36 -13.62
C ASN A 256 -43.86 -7.81 -13.10
N LEU A 257 -44.26 -7.99 -11.83
CA LEU A 257 -44.86 -9.22 -11.31
C LEU A 257 -46.13 -8.89 -10.52
N LEU A 258 -47.18 -8.48 -11.25
CA LEU A 258 -48.57 -8.55 -10.78
C LEU A 258 -49.45 -9.10 -11.89
N SER A 259 -49.48 -10.42 -12.00
CA SER A 259 -50.62 -11.17 -12.56
C SER A 259 -50.63 -12.58 -11.97
N GLY A 260 -50.93 -12.67 -10.68
CA GLY A 260 -51.29 -13.94 -10.05
C GLY A 260 -52.72 -14.31 -10.43
N GLY A 261 -52.86 -15.10 -11.49
CA GLY A 261 -54.08 -15.86 -11.75
C GLY A 261 -54.07 -17.13 -10.92
N ASP A 262 -55.09 -17.30 -10.07
CA ASP A 262 -55.55 -18.60 -9.58
C ASP A 262 -56.65 -19.07 -10.56
N PRO A 263 -56.64 -20.33 -11.02
CA PRO A 263 -57.54 -21.28 -10.37
C PRO A 263 -57.11 -22.77 -10.40
N LEU A 264 -57.77 -23.56 -9.53
CA LEU A 264 -57.97 -25.03 -9.51
C LEU A 264 -56.90 -25.83 -8.73
N GLY A 265 -57.22 -26.64 -7.73
CA GLY A 265 -58.48 -27.03 -7.12
C GLY A 265 -58.19 -28.09 -6.03
N ARG A 266 -58.87 -27.99 -4.87
CA ARG A 266 -58.88 -29.01 -3.82
C ARG A 266 -60.32 -29.36 -3.45
N PHE A 267 -60.74 -30.57 -3.80
CA PHE A 267 -61.63 -31.44 -3.00
C PHE A 267 -60.70 -32.54 -2.45
N SER A 268 -60.79 -33.13 -1.28
CA SER A 268 -61.74 -33.38 -0.18
C SER A 268 -60.83 -33.73 1.03
N SER A 269 -61.16 -33.68 2.31
CA SER A 269 -62.36 -33.93 3.13
C SER A 269 -62.09 -33.37 4.52
#